data_AF-A0A370I0U8-F1
#
_entry.id   AF-A0A370I0U8-F1
#
_cell.length_a   1.000
_cell.length_b   1.000
_cell.length_c   1.000
_cell.angle_alpha   90.00
_cell.angle_beta   90.00
_cell.angle_gamma   90.00
#
_symmetry.space_group_name_H-M   'P 1'
#
loop_
_entity.id
_entity.type
_entity.pdbx_description
1 polymer ?
#
loop_
_entity_poly.entity_id
_entity_poly.type
_entity_poly.pdbx_seq_one_letter_code
_entity_poly.pdbx_strand_id
1 'polypeptide(L)'
;MNLSGKRIRGLLALGGLAIVLVVALLASRGTSNHSSSAQATSARPAATSTTAAGPSTTSPAAALSSRASGVPDRAFDTLREIDAGRWPDSANAPGTKGGDQWMNRGGSLPRSDSSGKQISYQEWDVNPKRRGQTRDAERIVTGSDGSAYYTGDHYQTFTRMR
;
A
#
# COMPACT_ATOMS: atom_id res chain seq x y z
N MET A 1 32.31 11.23 -37.85
CA MET A 1 33.55 10.48 -37.53
C MET A 1 33.67 10.38 -36.01
N ASN A 2 33.93 9.17 -35.52
CA ASN A 2 33.97 8.78 -34.10
C ASN A 2 35.35 9.01 -33.46
N LEU A 3 35.34 8.86 -32.12
CA LEU A 3 36.44 8.67 -31.14
C LEU A 3 37.10 9.95 -30.60
N SER A 4 37.56 10.06 -29.35
CA SER A 4 37.44 9.32 -28.08
C SER A 4 38.42 10.00 -27.10
N GLY A 5 38.10 10.05 -25.80
CA GLY A 5 39.12 10.22 -24.74
C GLY A 5 38.62 11.09 -23.58
N LYS A 6 38.75 10.74 -22.30
CA LYS A 6 39.45 9.65 -21.61
C LYS A 6 38.76 9.48 -20.24
N ARG A 7 38.53 8.23 -19.83
CA ARG A 7 38.16 7.84 -18.47
C ARG A 7 39.39 7.95 -17.55
N ILE A 8 39.30 8.73 -16.46
CA ILE A 8 40.27 8.72 -15.33
C ILE A 8 39.49 9.08 -14.04
N ARG A 9 39.02 8.10 -13.25
CA ARG A 9 39.64 7.40 -12.07
C ARG A 9 39.32 8.06 -10.72
N GLY A 10 38.72 7.27 -9.82
CA GLY A 10 38.64 7.51 -8.39
C GLY A 10 38.25 6.22 -7.65
N LEU A 11 39.24 5.34 -7.44
CA LEU A 11 39.18 4.15 -6.57
C LEU A 11 40.10 4.41 -5.37
N LEU A 12 39.57 4.26 -4.17
CA LEU A 12 40.24 4.03 -2.86
C LEU A 12 39.09 3.69 -1.90
N ALA A 13 38.71 2.45 -1.60
CA ALA A 13 39.42 1.30 -1.02
C ALA A 13 39.96 1.56 0.41
N LEU A 14 39.37 0.83 1.35
CA LEU A 14 39.88 0.33 2.64
C LEU A 14 39.79 1.24 3.88
N GLY A 15 38.77 0.94 4.71
CA GLY A 15 38.73 1.24 6.13
C GLY A 15 38.08 0.08 6.92
N GLY A 16 38.88 -0.90 7.34
CA GLY A 16 38.72 -1.76 8.53
C GLY A 16 37.48 -2.67 8.60
N LEU A 17 37.54 -3.97 8.31
CA LEU A 17 38.22 -5.00 9.12
C LEU A 17 37.85 -4.95 10.63
N ALA A 18 36.59 -5.27 10.97
CA ALA A 18 36.20 -5.61 12.34
C ALA A 18 35.02 -6.61 12.42
N ILE A 19 34.87 -7.52 11.44
CA ILE A 19 33.84 -8.58 11.50
C ILE A 19 34.42 -9.93 11.03
N VAL A 20 35.57 -10.33 11.58
CA VAL A 20 36.12 -11.70 11.37
C VAL A 20 36.64 -12.34 12.67
N LEU A 21 36.47 -11.73 13.85
CA LEU A 21 36.95 -12.29 15.12
C LEU A 21 35.94 -12.19 16.27
N VAL A 22 34.74 -12.75 16.06
CA VAL A 22 33.98 -13.40 17.16
C VAL A 22 33.68 -14.82 16.71
N VAL A 23 34.74 -15.62 16.73
CA VAL A 23 34.75 -17.07 16.56
C VAL A 23 34.49 -17.71 17.93
N ALA A 24 33.72 -18.80 17.90
CA ALA A 24 33.63 -19.87 18.91
C ALA A 24 32.73 -19.64 20.14
N LEU A 25 31.54 -20.26 20.12
CA LEU A 25 31.36 -21.52 20.86
C LEU A 25 30.14 -22.32 20.34
N LEU A 26 30.42 -23.23 19.40
CA LEU A 26 29.66 -24.47 19.25
C LEU A 26 30.14 -25.41 20.37
N ALA A 27 29.28 -25.68 21.35
CA ALA A 27 29.40 -26.83 22.24
C ALA A 27 27.98 -27.32 22.56
N SER A 28 27.51 -28.34 21.86
CA SER A 28 27.55 -29.73 22.32
C SER A 28 26.53 -30.05 23.42
N ARG A 29 25.38 -30.56 22.96
CA ARG A 29 24.71 -31.78 23.43
C ARG A 29 24.55 -31.99 24.94
N GLY A 30 23.32 -31.76 25.41
CA GLY A 30 22.75 -32.38 26.62
C GLY A 30 21.48 -33.15 26.29
N THR A 31 21.64 -34.45 26.01
CA THR A 31 20.63 -35.52 26.26
C THR A 31 20.60 -35.75 27.78
N SER A 32 19.56 -36.17 28.51
CA SER A 32 18.42 -37.03 28.21
C SER A 32 17.44 -36.97 29.41
N ASN A 33 16.16 -37.23 29.14
CA ASN A 33 15.19 -38.01 29.92
C ASN A 33 15.04 -37.81 31.45
N HIS A 34 13.79 -37.71 31.92
CA HIS A 34 13.06 -38.89 32.39
C HIS A 34 11.53 -38.66 32.43
N SER A 35 10.85 -39.69 31.96
CA SER A 35 9.41 -39.87 31.78
C SER A 35 8.64 -40.11 33.08
N SER A 36 7.31 -39.90 33.02
CA SER A 36 6.20 -40.77 33.52
C SER A 36 5.02 -39.88 33.92
N SER A 37 3.88 -39.81 33.23
CA SER A 37 2.84 -40.80 32.81
C SER A 37 1.57 -40.69 33.67
N ALA A 38 0.44 -41.04 33.03
CA ALA A 38 -0.96 -41.20 33.52
C ALA A 38 -1.91 -40.00 33.25
N GLN A 39 -2.75 -40.06 32.19
CA GLN A 39 -4.09 -40.72 32.10
C GLN A 39 -5.23 -39.75 32.50
N ALA A 40 -6.43 -39.67 31.90
CA ALA A 40 -7.09 -40.41 30.82
C ALA A 40 -8.38 -39.66 30.33
N THR A 41 -8.91 -40.12 29.19
CA THR A 41 -10.32 -40.19 28.73
C THR A 41 -11.15 -38.92 28.42
N SER A 42 -11.63 -38.78 27.17
CA SER A 42 -12.96 -39.25 26.74
C SER A 42 -13.21 -39.00 25.23
N ALA A 43 -14.05 -39.83 24.61
CA ALA A 43 -14.21 -40.02 23.17
C ALA A 43 -15.35 -39.17 22.52
N ARG A 44 -15.25 -39.06 21.18
CA ARG A 44 -16.09 -38.39 20.15
C ARG A 44 -17.49 -39.03 19.98
N PRO A 45 -18.48 -38.39 19.32
CA PRO A 45 -18.61 -38.49 17.85
C PRO A 45 -19.07 -37.18 17.14
N ALA A 46 -19.09 -37.24 15.81
CA ALA A 46 -19.38 -36.15 14.86
C ALA A 46 -20.76 -36.27 14.17
N ALA A 47 -21.04 -35.30 13.29
CA ALA A 47 -22.16 -35.10 12.34
C ALA A 47 -23.19 -34.05 12.82
N THR A 48 -23.69 -33.11 12.01
CA THR A 48 -24.01 -33.19 10.57
C THR A 48 -24.04 -31.79 9.93
N SER A 49 -23.53 -31.69 8.72
CA SER A 49 -23.75 -30.61 7.75
C SER A 49 -25.15 -30.74 7.14
N THR A 50 -25.87 -29.63 6.92
CA THR A 50 -26.72 -29.29 5.74
C THR A 50 -27.81 -28.29 6.13
N THR A 51 -27.77 -27.08 5.57
CA THR A 51 -28.95 -26.47 4.92
C THR A 51 -28.43 -25.57 3.81
N ALA A 52 -29.01 -25.79 2.63
CA ALA A 52 -28.61 -25.25 1.35
C ALA A 52 -29.31 -23.92 1.01
N ALA A 53 -28.63 -23.19 0.12
CA ALA A 53 -29.17 -22.38 -0.97
C ALA A 53 -30.06 -21.16 -0.67
N GLY A 54 -29.47 -19.99 -0.88
CA GLY A 54 -30.10 -18.92 -1.64
C GLY A 54 -29.03 -18.22 -2.49
N PRO A 55 -29.15 -18.14 -3.84
CA PRO A 55 -28.29 -17.28 -4.62
C PRO A 55 -28.74 -15.84 -4.37
N SER A 56 -28.15 -15.21 -3.35
CA SER A 56 -28.25 -13.77 -3.19
C SER A 56 -27.57 -13.15 -4.40
N THR A 57 -28.38 -12.74 -5.36
CA THR A 57 -28.02 -11.83 -6.43
C THR A 57 -27.05 -10.80 -5.86
N THR A 58 -25.84 -10.74 -6.39
CA THR A 58 -24.83 -9.74 -6.02
C THR A 58 -25.40 -8.38 -6.38
N SER A 59 -26.18 -7.82 -5.46
CA SER A 59 -26.69 -6.47 -5.54
C SER A 59 -25.50 -5.54 -5.33
N PRO A 60 -25.22 -4.58 -6.23
CA PRO A 60 -24.14 -3.60 -6.06
C PRO A 60 -24.25 -2.80 -4.74
N ALA A 61 -25.39 -2.88 -4.05
CA ALA A 61 -25.70 -2.17 -2.83
C ALA A 61 -24.86 -2.57 -1.60
N ALA A 62 -24.33 -3.79 -1.51
CA ALA A 62 -23.54 -4.22 -0.36
C ALA A 62 -22.13 -3.58 -0.33
N ALA A 63 -21.59 -3.17 -1.48
CA ALA A 63 -20.30 -2.48 -1.59
C ALA A 63 -20.36 -0.98 -1.21
N LEU A 64 -21.57 -0.43 -1.00
CA LEU A 64 -21.77 0.95 -0.57
C LEU A 64 -21.70 1.13 0.96
N SER A 65 -21.66 0.04 1.74
CA SER A 65 -21.87 0.07 3.19
C SER A 65 -20.68 0.51 4.05
N SER A 66 -19.63 1.09 3.48
CA SER A 66 -18.60 1.77 4.28
C SER A 66 -17.82 2.82 3.49
N ARG A 67 -18.48 3.61 2.62
CA ARG A 67 -17.81 4.81 2.08
C ARG A 67 -17.47 5.74 3.23
N ALA A 68 -16.22 6.20 3.27
CA ALA A 68 -15.74 7.11 4.28
C ALA A 68 -16.58 8.40 4.28
N SER A 69 -17.16 8.75 5.43
CA SER A 69 -17.95 9.97 5.59
C SER A 69 -17.13 11.19 5.18
N GLY A 70 -17.74 12.10 4.41
CA GLY A 70 -17.09 13.33 3.93
C GLY A 70 -16.34 13.17 2.60
N VAL A 71 -16.27 11.95 2.03
CA VAL A 71 -15.73 11.72 0.69
C VAL A 71 -16.88 11.61 -0.32
N PRO A 72 -16.93 12.49 -1.35
CA PRO A 72 -17.95 12.40 -2.39
C PRO A 72 -17.90 11.10 -3.19
N ASP A 73 -19.05 10.59 -3.59
CA ASP A 73 -19.19 9.36 -4.39
C ASP A 73 -18.32 9.36 -5.65
N ARG A 74 -18.25 10.51 -6.34
CA ARG A 74 -17.41 10.71 -7.52
C ARG A 74 -15.92 10.44 -7.26
N ALA A 75 -15.42 10.72 -6.06
CA ALA A 75 -14.02 10.45 -5.72
C ALA A 75 -13.76 8.95 -5.65
N PHE A 76 -14.73 8.14 -5.20
CA PHE A 76 -14.61 6.68 -5.27
C PHE A 76 -14.69 6.15 -6.71
N ASP A 77 -15.46 6.80 -7.58
CA ASP A 77 -15.48 6.45 -9.00
C ASP A 77 -14.13 6.76 -9.66
N THR A 78 -13.56 7.93 -9.39
CA THR A 78 -12.20 8.28 -9.85
C THR A 78 -11.16 7.33 -9.26
N LEU A 79 -11.26 6.96 -7.98
CA LEU A 79 -10.36 5.98 -7.36
C LEU A 79 -10.40 4.62 -8.08
N ARG A 80 -11.58 4.15 -8.48
CA ARG A 80 -11.73 2.92 -9.26
C ARG A 80 -11.06 3.02 -10.64
N GLU A 81 -11.14 4.18 -11.29
CA GLU A 81 -10.44 4.42 -12.56
C GLU A 81 -8.92 4.50 -12.39
N ILE A 82 -8.44 5.08 -11.28
CA ILE A 82 -7.02 5.10 -10.89
C ILE A 82 -6.52 3.67 -10.65
N ASP A 83 -7.24 2.88 -9.86
CA ASP A 83 -6.86 1.50 -9.54
C ASP A 83 -6.85 0.61 -10.79
N ALA A 84 -7.69 0.92 -11.78
CA ALA A 84 -7.71 0.25 -13.07
C ALA A 84 -6.65 0.77 -14.07
N GLY A 85 -5.84 1.77 -13.69
CA GLY A 85 -4.82 2.38 -14.55
C GLY A 85 -5.38 3.17 -15.72
N ARG A 86 -6.65 3.58 -15.67
CA ARG A 86 -7.33 4.32 -16.76
C ARG A 86 -7.37 5.82 -16.54
N TRP A 87 -7.30 6.28 -15.29
CA TRP A 87 -7.24 7.71 -14.97
C TRP A 87 -5.79 8.23 -15.12
N PRO A 88 -5.55 9.47 -15.60
CA PRO A 88 -6.53 10.51 -15.98
C PRO A 88 -7.08 10.40 -17.41
N ASP A 89 -6.63 9.46 -18.22
CA ASP A 89 -7.02 9.38 -19.64
C ASP A 89 -8.53 9.15 -19.82
N SER A 90 -9.15 8.32 -18.98
CA SER A 90 -10.60 8.06 -19.00
C SER A 90 -11.44 9.29 -18.68
N ALA A 91 -10.85 10.37 -18.13
CA ALA A 91 -11.51 11.65 -17.96
C ALA A 91 -11.89 12.31 -19.30
N ASN A 92 -11.21 11.95 -20.40
CA ASN A 92 -11.37 12.56 -21.73
C ASN A 92 -11.36 14.09 -21.71
N ALA A 93 -10.59 14.67 -20.78
CA ALA A 93 -10.55 16.10 -20.52
C ALA A 93 -9.10 16.59 -20.48
N PRO A 94 -8.59 17.18 -21.58
CA PRO A 94 -7.22 17.65 -21.67
C PRO A 94 -6.82 18.58 -20.51
N GLY A 95 -5.71 18.24 -19.86
CA GLY A 95 -5.18 18.97 -18.71
C GLY A 95 -5.65 18.48 -17.34
N THR A 96 -6.48 17.43 -17.27
CA THR A 96 -6.62 16.59 -16.07
C THR A 96 -5.29 15.88 -15.81
N LYS A 97 -4.89 15.79 -14.55
CA LYS A 97 -3.59 15.29 -14.12
C LYS A 97 -3.72 14.15 -13.13
N GLY A 98 -2.72 13.27 -13.12
CA GLY A 98 -2.59 12.22 -12.12
C GLY A 98 -1.36 11.36 -12.37
N GLY A 99 -0.92 10.66 -11.31
CA GLY A 99 0.26 9.80 -11.32
C GLY A 99 1.56 10.54 -10.97
N ASP A 100 1.50 11.86 -10.77
CA ASP A 100 2.65 12.63 -10.34
C ASP A 100 3.01 12.32 -8.88
N GLN A 101 4.31 12.34 -8.59
CA GLN A 101 4.88 11.98 -7.29
C GLN A 101 4.53 13.06 -6.24
N TRP A 102 3.75 12.71 -5.22
CA TRP A 102 3.41 13.60 -4.11
C TRP A 102 4.37 13.40 -2.93
N MET A 103 4.98 14.49 -2.46
CA MET A 103 6.14 14.43 -1.57
C MET A 103 5.82 14.30 -0.08
N ASN A 104 4.55 14.44 0.31
CA ASN A 104 4.15 14.48 1.72
C ASN A 104 5.02 15.42 2.58
N ARG A 105 5.36 16.62 2.05
CA ARG A 105 6.32 17.53 2.71
C ARG A 105 5.86 17.98 4.09
N GLY A 106 4.55 18.19 4.24
CA GLY A 106 3.92 18.54 5.51
C GLY A 106 3.82 17.37 6.50
N GLY A 107 4.06 16.13 6.06
CA GLY A 107 3.94 14.94 6.92
C GLY A 107 2.51 14.68 7.39
N SER A 108 1.49 15.11 6.63
CA SER A 108 0.08 14.92 6.96
C SER A 108 -0.38 13.47 6.78
N LEU A 109 0.32 12.70 5.96
CA LEU A 109 0.11 11.26 5.79
C LEU A 109 1.24 10.44 6.44
N PRO A 110 1.02 9.15 6.77
CA PRO A 110 2.07 8.27 7.28
C PRO A 110 3.31 8.23 6.37
N ARG A 111 4.51 8.15 6.95
CA ARG A 111 5.76 8.06 6.16
C ARG A 111 6.20 6.63 5.87
N SER A 112 5.76 5.69 6.70
CA SER A 112 6.10 4.28 6.57
C SER A 112 4.86 3.42 6.77
N ASP A 113 4.85 2.26 6.12
CA ASP A 113 3.81 1.25 6.26
C ASP A 113 3.96 0.46 7.58
N SER A 114 3.07 -0.51 7.81
CA SER A 114 3.06 -1.34 9.01
C SER A 114 4.32 -2.20 9.18
N SER A 115 5.10 -2.42 8.11
CA SER A 115 6.36 -3.14 8.13
C SER A 115 7.58 -2.23 8.33
N GLY A 116 7.37 -0.91 8.39
CA GLY A 116 8.41 0.10 8.51
C GLY A 116 9.02 0.54 7.18
N LYS A 117 8.55 0.03 6.03
CA LYS A 117 9.01 0.45 4.71
C LYS A 117 8.43 1.81 4.36
N GLN A 118 9.24 2.67 3.74
CA GLN A 118 8.81 4.01 3.34
C GLN A 118 7.70 3.98 2.27
N ILE A 119 6.66 4.79 2.47
CA ILE A 119 5.53 4.93 1.54
C ILE A 119 5.86 6.03 0.53
N SER A 120 5.80 5.70 -0.76
CA SER A 120 5.75 6.71 -1.83
C SER A 120 4.32 7.02 -2.19
N TYR A 121 4.03 8.29 -2.46
CA TYR A 121 2.67 8.74 -2.76
C TYR A 121 2.56 9.29 -4.17
N GLN A 122 1.43 9.08 -4.83
CA GLN A 122 1.06 9.74 -6.07
C GLN A 122 -0.18 10.59 -5.87
N GLU A 123 -0.29 11.71 -6.58
CA GLU A 123 -1.49 12.55 -6.59
C GLU A 123 -2.29 12.42 -7.87
N TRP A 124 -3.60 12.63 -7.76
CA TRP A 124 -4.57 12.51 -8.84
C TRP A 124 -5.64 13.59 -8.69
N ASP A 125 -5.95 14.28 -9.78
CA ASP A 125 -7.14 15.14 -9.84
C ASP A 125 -8.38 14.25 -9.65
N VAL A 126 -9.36 14.71 -8.86
CA VAL A 126 -10.62 13.97 -8.67
C VAL A 126 -11.56 14.16 -9.85
N ASN A 127 -11.71 15.40 -10.31
CA ASN A 127 -12.65 15.75 -11.36
C ASN A 127 -11.93 16.03 -12.69
N PRO A 128 -12.58 15.75 -13.83
CA PRO A 128 -12.08 16.19 -15.13
C PRO A 128 -11.91 17.71 -15.16
N LYS A 129 -10.76 18.18 -15.65
CA LYS A 129 -10.50 19.61 -15.78
C LYS A 129 -11.49 20.26 -16.76
N ARG A 130 -12.13 21.34 -16.33
CA ARG A 130 -13.03 22.12 -17.19
C ARG A 130 -12.25 23.02 -18.16
N ARG A 131 -12.68 23.08 -19.42
CA ARG A 131 -12.05 23.93 -20.44
C ARG A 131 -12.10 25.40 -20.02
N GLY A 132 -10.97 26.09 -20.13
CA GLY A 132 -10.84 27.50 -19.75
C GLY A 132 -10.80 27.76 -18.24
N GLN A 133 -10.74 26.71 -17.41
CA GLN A 133 -10.62 26.82 -15.96
C GLN A 133 -9.32 26.19 -15.47
N THR A 134 -8.89 26.60 -14.28
CA THR A 134 -7.86 25.87 -13.54
C THR A 134 -8.41 24.54 -13.04
N ARG A 135 -7.53 23.65 -12.60
CA ARG A 135 -7.92 22.48 -11.82
C ARG A 135 -8.57 22.96 -10.51
N ASP A 136 -9.52 22.19 -10.00
CA ASP A 136 -10.13 22.46 -8.70
C ASP A 136 -9.19 22.07 -7.54
N ALA A 137 -9.69 22.10 -6.31
CA ALA A 137 -8.95 21.75 -5.11
C ALA A 137 -8.90 20.25 -4.81
N GLU A 138 -9.74 19.44 -5.44
CA GLU A 138 -9.99 18.07 -5.00
C GLU A 138 -8.93 17.10 -5.53
N ARG A 139 -8.36 16.31 -4.62
CA ARG A 139 -7.32 15.33 -4.97
C ARG A 139 -7.56 14.00 -4.28
N ILE A 140 -7.11 12.94 -4.96
CA ILE A 140 -6.83 11.65 -4.35
C ILE A 140 -5.31 11.51 -4.26
N VAL A 141 -4.84 11.00 -3.14
CA VAL A 141 -3.44 10.62 -2.93
C VAL A 141 -3.36 9.13 -2.67
N THR A 142 -2.66 8.37 -3.52
CA THR A 142 -2.48 6.92 -3.36
C THR A 142 -1.08 6.60 -2.85
N GLY A 143 -0.98 5.71 -1.87
CA GLY A 143 0.27 5.23 -1.30
C GLY A 143 0.73 3.92 -1.91
N SER A 144 2.05 3.70 -1.94
CA SER A 144 2.65 2.43 -2.38
C SER A 144 2.32 1.23 -1.48
N ASP A 145 1.79 1.50 -0.28
CA ASP A 145 1.25 0.52 0.66
C ASP A 145 -0.21 0.11 0.31
N GLY A 146 -0.78 0.68 -0.75
CA GLY A 146 -2.15 0.45 -1.19
C GLY A 146 -3.17 1.39 -0.55
N SER A 147 -2.75 2.29 0.34
CA SER A 147 -3.65 3.29 0.94
C SER A 147 -4.14 4.31 -0.08
N ALA A 148 -5.31 4.91 0.18
CA ALA A 148 -5.79 6.05 -0.59
C ALA A 148 -6.45 7.09 0.33
N TYR A 149 -6.22 8.36 0.05
CA TYR A 149 -6.75 9.49 0.82
C TYR A 149 -7.38 10.51 -0.11
N TYR A 150 -8.54 11.03 0.27
CA TYR A 150 -9.21 12.15 -0.38
C TYR A 150 -8.91 13.45 0.36
N THR A 151 -8.69 14.52 -0.40
CA THR A 151 -8.69 15.90 0.10
C THR A 151 -9.63 16.73 -0.77
N GLY A 152 -10.55 17.46 -0.13
CA GLY A 152 -11.44 18.41 -0.80
C GLY A 152 -10.93 19.85 -0.77
N ASP A 153 -9.86 20.09 -0.02
CA ASP A 153 -9.36 21.41 0.39
C ASP A 153 -7.90 21.64 -0.03
N HIS A 154 -7.45 20.94 -1.08
CA HIS A 154 -6.12 21.07 -1.65
C HIS A 154 -5.00 20.79 -0.62
N TYR A 155 -5.03 19.56 -0.08
CA TYR A 155 -4.04 18.97 0.82
C TYR A 155 -4.02 19.54 2.26
N GLN A 156 -5.04 20.28 2.69
CA GLN A 156 -5.10 20.78 4.07
C GLN A 156 -5.57 19.68 5.03
N THR A 157 -6.61 18.94 4.65
CA THR A 157 -7.12 17.79 5.39
C THR A 157 -7.25 16.57 4.49
N PHE A 158 -7.22 15.39 5.11
CA PHE A 158 -7.28 14.11 4.42
C PHE A 158 -8.30 13.19 5.09
N THR A 159 -9.10 12.53 4.27
CA THR A 159 -9.98 11.45 4.69
C THR A 159 -9.52 10.15 4.05
N ARG A 160 -9.25 9.13 4.86
CA ARG A 160 -8.80 7.82 4.37
C ARG A 160 -9.95 7.09 3.68
N MET A 161 -9.71 6.66 2.44
CA MET A 161 -10.68 5.92 1.62
C MET A 161 -10.50 4.41 1.74
N ARG A 162 -9.25 3.93 1.95
CA ARG A 162 -8.90 2.53 2.21
C ARG A 162 -7.54 2.39 2.89
#